data_AF-A0A9P1V945-F1
#
_entry.id   AF-A0A9P1V945-F1
#
_cell.length_a   1.000
_cell.length_b   1.000
_cell.length_c   1.000
_cell.angle_alpha   90.00
_cell.angle_beta   90.00
_cell.angle_gamma   90.00
#
_symmetry.space_group_name_H-M   'P 1'
#
loop_
_entity.id
_entity.type
_entity.pdbx_description
1 polymer ?
#
loop_
_entity_poly.entity_id
_entity_poly.type
_entity_poly.pdbx_seq_one_letter_code
_entity_poly.pdbx_strand_id
1 'polypeptide(L)'
;MLSEVCKERLEYLASLKGHVGQAVTMCRVELSDISTELLSLREQLAELKKQEPIGQVIFGSYGSDGIREASIVCLHDQADWDNFQDGTLLYLEAKPAED
;
A
#
# COMPACT_ATOMS: atom_id res chain seq x y z
N MET A 1 -23.72 -53.69 15.66
CA MET A 1 -23.49 -52.42 16.39
C MET A 1 -22.06 -51.94 16.31
N LEU A 2 -21.04 -52.65 16.83
CA LEU A 2 -19.64 -52.16 16.79
C LEU A 2 -19.08 -51.92 15.38
N SER A 3 -19.45 -52.75 14.40
CA SER A 3 -19.01 -52.63 13.00
C SER A 3 -19.54 -51.38 12.28
N GLU A 4 -20.72 -50.91 12.68
CA GLU A 4 -21.44 -49.81 12.05
C GLU A 4 -20.88 -48.46 12.54
N VAL A 5 -20.62 -48.37 13.84
CA VAL A 5 -19.90 -47.24 14.46
C VAL A 5 -18.50 -47.07 13.88
N CYS A 6 -17.79 -48.18 13.58
CA CYS A 6 -16.48 -48.11 12.92
C CYS A 6 -16.57 -47.58 11.49
N LYS A 7 -17.65 -47.90 10.75
CA LYS A 7 -17.87 -47.42 9.38
C LYS A 7 -18.21 -45.93 9.33
N GLU A 8 -19.13 -45.48 10.18
CA GLU A 8 -19.51 -44.06 10.28
C GLU A 8 -18.32 -43.17 10.65
N ARG A 9 -17.46 -43.64 11.57
CA ARG A 9 -16.24 -42.90 11.95
C ARG A 9 -15.22 -42.82 10.81
N LEU A 10 -15.09 -43.86 9.99
CA LEU A 10 -14.20 -43.84 8.82
C LEU A 10 -14.69 -42.86 7.75
N GLU A 11 -16.00 -42.83 7.47
CA GLU A 11 -16.61 -41.90 6.52
C GLU A 11 -16.48 -40.43 6.99
N TYR A 12 -16.68 -40.19 8.29
CA TYR A 12 -16.48 -38.86 8.88
C TYR A 12 -15.02 -38.39 8.78
N LEU A 13 -14.05 -39.27 9.06
CA LEU A 13 -12.62 -38.95 8.92
C LEU A 13 -12.23 -38.70 7.46
N ALA A 14 -12.80 -39.44 6.51
CA ALA A 14 -12.58 -39.21 5.08
C ALA A 14 -13.13 -37.85 4.63
N SER A 15 -14.32 -37.49 5.10
CA SER A 15 -14.94 -36.17 4.85
C SER A 15 -14.10 -35.02 5.43
N LEU A 16 -13.66 -35.14 6.69
CA LEU A 16 -12.77 -34.15 7.33
C LEU A 16 -11.48 -33.93 6.54
N LYS A 17 -10.83 -35.01 6.07
CA LYS A 17 -9.61 -34.92 5.27
C LYS A 17 -9.84 -34.20 3.94
N GLY A 18 -11.01 -34.38 3.32
CA GLY A 18 -11.41 -33.64 2.11
C GLY A 18 -11.55 -32.14 2.35
N HIS A 19 -12.24 -31.74 3.41
CA HIS A 19 -12.42 -30.32 3.77
C HIS A 19 -11.09 -29.65 4.13
N VAL A 20 -10.21 -30.32 4.87
CA VAL A 20 -8.87 -29.81 5.18
C VAL A 20 -8.04 -29.64 3.90
N GLY A 21 -8.11 -30.60 2.96
CA GLY A 21 -7.44 -30.48 1.66
C GLY A 21 -7.93 -29.30 0.83
N GLN A 22 -9.25 -29.04 0.84
CA GLN A 22 -9.85 -27.89 0.17
C GLN A 22 -9.44 -26.56 0.81
N ALA A 23 -9.48 -26.46 2.14
CA ALA A 23 -9.07 -25.26 2.86
C ALA A 23 -7.58 -24.94 2.64
N VAL A 24 -6.70 -25.95 2.68
CA VAL A 24 -5.27 -25.78 2.39
C VAL A 24 -5.03 -25.31 0.96
N THR A 25 -5.80 -25.84 0.01
CA THR A 25 -5.69 -25.43 -1.41
C THR A 25 -6.16 -23.98 -1.60
N MET A 26 -7.27 -23.60 -0.98
CA MET A 26 -7.80 -22.23 -1.03
C MET A 26 -6.83 -21.22 -0.43
N CYS A 27 -6.33 -21.46 0.79
CA CYS A 27 -5.32 -20.58 1.40
C CYS A 27 -4.04 -20.48 0.55
N ARG A 28 -3.66 -21.54 -0.16
CA ARG A 28 -2.49 -21.50 -1.05
C ARG A 28 -2.71 -20.62 -2.27
N VAL A 29 -3.92 -20.61 -2.83
CA VAL A 29 -4.29 -19.72 -3.95
C VAL A 29 -4.30 -18.27 -3.47
N GLU A 30 -4.96 -17.98 -2.34
CA GLU A 30 -4.99 -16.64 -1.77
C GLU A 30 -3.59 -16.12 -1.43
N LEU A 31 -2.74 -16.95 -0.83
CA LEU A 31 -1.34 -16.58 -0.55
C LEU A 31 -0.52 -16.35 -1.83
N SER A 32 -0.80 -17.12 -2.89
CA SER A 32 -0.16 -16.94 -4.19
C SER A 32 -0.55 -15.60 -4.81
N ASP A 33 -1.84 -15.24 -4.75
CA ASP A 33 -2.36 -13.99 -5.30
C ASP A 33 -1.84 -12.78 -4.51
N ILE A 34 -1.83 -12.85 -3.18
CA ILE A 34 -1.22 -11.80 -2.34
C ILE A 34 0.28 -11.65 -2.63
N SER A 35 0.99 -12.76 -2.87
CA SER A 35 2.42 -12.73 -3.19
C SER A 35 2.70 -12.08 -4.54
N THR A 36 1.83 -12.28 -5.55
CA THR A 36 2.01 -11.69 -6.88
C THR A 36 1.68 -10.20 -6.87
N GLU A 37 0.63 -9.79 -6.15
CA GLU A 37 0.29 -8.38 -5.94
C GLU A 37 1.40 -7.63 -5.19
N LEU A 38 1.94 -8.22 -4.12
CA LEU A 38 3.06 -7.63 -3.38
C LEU A 38 4.30 -7.46 -4.24
N LEU A 39 4.59 -8.40 -5.13
CA LEU A 39 5.71 -8.28 -6.06
C LEU A 39 5.48 -7.13 -7.05
N SER A 40 4.29 -7.06 -7.66
CA SER A 40 3.91 -5.98 -8.57
C SER A 40 4.01 -4.60 -7.91
N LEU A 41 3.50 -4.46 -6.68
CA LEU A 41 3.58 -3.20 -5.92
C LEU A 41 5.04 -2.83 -5.58
N ARG A 42 5.87 -3.81 -5.24
CA ARG A 42 7.31 -3.57 -4.99
C ARG A 42 8.04 -3.14 -6.26
N GLU A 43 7.72 -3.72 -7.40
CA GLU A 43 8.29 -3.34 -8.69
C GLU A 43 7.86 -1.92 -9.09
N GLN A 44 6.58 -1.58 -8.95
CA GLN A 44 6.08 -0.23 -9.18
C GLN A 44 6.74 0.79 -8.25
N LEU A 45 6.88 0.47 -6.96
CA LEU A 45 7.60 1.33 -6.01
C LEU A 45 9.08 1.47 -6.36
N ALA A 46 9.73 0.41 -6.84
CA ALA A 46 11.11 0.47 -7.30
C ALA A 46 11.25 1.38 -8.53
N GLU A 47 10.29 1.32 -9.46
CA GLU A 47 10.26 2.18 -10.65
C GLU A 47 10.00 3.64 -10.30
N LEU A 48 9.05 3.92 -9.40
CA LEU A 48 8.81 5.26 -8.89
C LEU A 48 10.03 5.83 -8.15
N LYS A 49 10.77 5.00 -7.41
CA LYS A 49 12.00 5.41 -6.73
C LYS A 49 13.19 5.66 -7.68
N LYS A 50 13.14 5.18 -8.92
CA LYS A 50 14.14 5.49 -9.95
C LYS A 50 13.89 6.85 -10.61
N GLN A 51 12.68 7.39 -10.48
CA GLN A 51 12.39 8.72 -10.99
C GLN A 51 13.22 9.74 -10.19
N GLU A 52 13.93 10.60 -10.91
CA GLU A 52 14.66 11.68 -10.28
C GLU A 52 13.67 12.66 -9.65
N PRO A 53 13.90 13.13 -8.41
CA PRO A 53 13.01 14.10 -7.79
C PRO A 53 12.99 15.38 -8.63
N ILE A 54 11.80 15.84 -8.98
CA ILE A 54 11.63 17.08 -9.77
C ILE A 54 11.85 18.35 -8.94
N GLY A 55 11.73 18.25 -7.61
CA GLY A 55 11.95 19.34 -6.68
C GLY A 55 12.02 18.88 -5.22
N GLN A 56 12.44 19.79 -4.33
CA GLN A 56 12.62 19.55 -2.90
C GLN A 56 12.05 20.71 -2.09
N VAL A 57 11.28 20.38 -1.05
CA VAL A 57 10.89 21.35 -0.01
C VAL A 57 11.99 21.40 1.06
N ILE A 58 12.53 22.58 1.31
CA ILE A 58 13.55 22.87 2.31
C ILE A 58 12.92 23.73 3.40
N PHE A 59 12.74 23.13 4.58
CA PHE A 59 12.30 23.87 5.74
C PHE A 59 13.46 24.65 6.38
N GLY A 60 13.27 25.95 6.51
CA GLY A 60 14.15 26.86 7.23
C GLY A 60 13.88 26.90 8.73
N SER A 61 14.42 27.95 9.36
CA SER A 61 14.20 28.28 10.76
C SER A 61 12.79 28.82 11.00
N TYR A 62 12.36 28.77 12.26
CA TYR A 62 11.19 29.52 12.70
C TYR A 62 11.56 31.00 12.79
N GLY A 63 10.77 31.84 12.12
CA GLY A 63 10.86 33.29 12.23
C GLY A 63 10.43 33.79 13.61
N SER A 64 10.67 35.08 13.88
CA SER A 64 10.27 35.73 15.13
C SER A 64 8.75 35.81 15.35
N ASP A 65 7.98 35.59 14.29
CA ASP A 65 6.53 35.46 14.28
C ASP A 65 6.04 34.03 14.61
N GLY A 66 6.97 33.09 14.83
CA GLY A 66 6.66 31.69 15.11
C GLY A 66 6.27 30.88 13.87
N ILE A 67 6.38 31.45 12.67
CA ILE A 67 6.10 30.74 11.41
C ILE A 67 7.38 30.08 10.92
N ARG A 68 7.29 28.82 10.48
CA ARG A 68 8.44 28.12 9.90
C ARG A 68 8.60 28.51 8.44
N GLU A 69 9.76 29.05 8.09
CA GLU A 69 10.06 29.34 6.70
C GLU A 69 10.21 28.01 5.93
N ALA A 70 9.69 27.97 4.71
CA ALA A 70 9.92 26.88 3.77
C ALA A 70 10.27 27.48 2.41
N SER A 71 11.30 26.93 1.80
CA SER A 71 11.68 27.22 0.42
C SER A 71 11.48 25.96 -0.39
N ILE A 72 11.14 26.11 -1.67
CA ILE A 72 11.00 24.97 -2.58
C ILE A 72 12.06 25.18 -3.67
N VAL A 73 12.81 24.13 -4.00
CA VAL A 73 13.89 24.14 -4.98
C VAL A 73 13.56 23.17 -6.09
N CYS A 74 13.66 23.60 -7.35
CA CYS A 74 13.55 22.68 -8.47
C CYS A 74 14.88 21.97 -8.73
N LEU A 75 14.78 20.66 -8.93
CA LEU A 75 15.93 19.79 -9.16
C LEU A 75 16.00 19.30 -10.61
N HIS A 76 14.95 19.57 -11.40
CA HIS A 76 14.84 19.13 -12.80
C HIS A 76 14.42 20.28 -13.73
N ASP A 77 14.91 20.26 -14.97
CA ASP A 77 14.68 21.31 -15.99
C ASP A 77 13.23 21.36 -16.51
N GLN A 78 12.53 20.23 -16.46
CA GLN A 78 11.09 20.09 -16.72
C GLN A 78 10.19 20.49 -15.53
N ALA A 79 10.75 20.87 -14.38
CA ALA A 79 9.94 21.25 -13.23
C ALA A 79 9.34 22.65 -13.47
N ASP A 80 8.07 22.66 -13.88
CA ASP A 80 7.34 23.86 -14.25
C ASP A 80 6.72 24.53 -13.02
N TRP A 81 7.30 25.66 -12.60
CA TRP A 81 6.75 26.50 -11.54
C TRP A 81 5.51 27.28 -11.95
N ASP A 82 5.27 27.52 -13.24
CA ASP A 82 4.05 28.19 -13.71
C ASP A 82 2.80 27.30 -13.47
N ASN A 83 3.03 26.02 -13.18
CA ASN A 83 1.97 25.11 -12.74
C ASN A 83 1.52 25.38 -11.29
N PHE A 84 2.33 26.06 -10.48
CA PHE A 84 1.94 26.55 -9.16
C PHE A 84 1.57 28.03 -9.28
N GLN A 85 0.27 28.30 -9.39
CA GLN A 85 -0.23 29.67 -9.51
C GLN A 85 0.25 30.54 -8.35
N ASP A 86 0.54 31.81 -8.62
CA ASP A 86 0.82 32.79 -7.57
C ASP A 86 -0.34 32.80 -6.55
N GLY A 87 -0.01 32.63 -5.27
CA GLY A 87 -0.99 32.44 -4.19
C GLY A 87 -1.46 31.00 -3.93
N THR A 88 -0.86 29.99 -4.55
CA THR A 88 -1.15 28.57 -4.24
C THR A 88 -0.76 28.25 -2.79
N LEU A 89 -1.76 28.02 -1.94
CA LEU A 89 -1.58 27.63 -0.55
C LEU A 89 -1.29 26.13 -0.47
N LEU A 90 -0.09 25.78 -0.02
CA LEU A 90 0.33 24.40 0.20
C LEU A 90 -0.02 23.99 1.63
N TYR A 91 -0.91 23.02 1.77
CA TYR A 91 -1.32 22.47 3.06
C TYR A 91 -0.67 21.10 3.28
N LEU A 92 -0.29 20.81 4.53
CA LEU A 92 0.32 19.53 4.91
C LEU A 92 -0.70 18.37 4.92
N GLU A 93 -1.98 18.70 5.04
CA GLU A 93 -3.12 17.77 4.96
C GLU A 93 -4.13 18.32 3.95
N ALA A 94 -4.82 17.44 3.22
CA ALA A 94 -5.87 17.84 2.29
C ALA A 94 -6.89 18.71 3.01
N LYS A 95 -7.29 19.84 2.41
CA LYS A 95 -8.37 20.69 2.96
C LYS A 95 -9.57 19.77 3.25
N PRO A 96 -10.05 19.66 4.50
CA PRO A 96 -11.22 18.84 4.78
C PRO A 96 -12.37 19.34 3.92
N ALA A 97 -13.13 18.42 3.32
CA ALA A 97 -14.31 18.80 2.54
C ALA A 97 -15.22 19.65 3.44
N GLU A 98 -15.57 20.84 2.96
CA GLU A 98 -16.62 21.66 3.58
C GLU A 98 -17.94 20.94 3.30
N ASP A 99 -18.60 20.44 4.34
CA ASP A 99 -19.96 19.89 4.29
C ASP A 99 -20.99 20.94 3.85
#